data_AF-A0A7J7K4S6-F1
#
_entry.id   AF-A0A7J7K4S6-F1
#
_cell.length_a   1.000
_cell.length_b   1.000
_cell.length_c   1.000
_cell.angle_alpha   90.00
_cell.angle_beta   90.00
_cell.angle_gamma   90.00
#
_symmetry.space_group_name_H-M   'P 1'
#
loop_
_entity.id
_entity.type
_entity.pdbx_description
1 polymer ?
#
loop_
_entity_poly.entity_id
_entity_poly.type
_entity_poly.pdbx_seq_one_letter_code
_entity_poly.pdbx_strand_id
1 'polypeptide(L)'
;MLFSTVQVYIHVHNQLMTDSATIHWHGINMKGINNTISGATPWSDGVPYVTQCPILPGATFTHVFAANEAGTFWYHSHQEMQKMDGLFGALVIYDPSRTHYPSFTVINTDWMQVGATYYASNYNYFNIRTPNYGPIQERYAGVDAPGPYADSHLVNGRGRFNNTAPLEVHRVEQGRVYLFRFINAGFDDEYGVCTMHSESK
;
A
#
# COMPACT_ATOMS: atom_id res chain seq x y z
N MET A 1 0.28 -29.56 -12.73
CA MET A 1 0.48 -29.51 -11.26
C MET A 1 -0.37 -28.38 -10.74
N LEU A 2 -1.25 -28.64 -9.78
CA LEU A 2 -2.12 -27.61 -9.20
C LEU A 2 -1.29 -26.80 -8.18
N PHE A 3 -1.42 -25.48 -8.25
CA PHE A 3 -0.96 -24.55 -7.24
C PHE A 3 -1.56 -24.96 -5.89
N SER A 4 -0.72 -25.31 -4.91
CA SER A 4 -1.19 -25.66 -3.57
C SER A 4 -1.52 -24.37 -2.83
N THR A 5 -2.78 -23.96 -2.88
CA THR A 5 -3.30 -22.83 -2.13
C THR A 5 -2.97 -22.99 -0.64
N VAL A 6 -2.44 -21.93 -0.02
CA VAL A 6 -2.16 -21.91 1.42
C VAL A 6 -3.13 -20.97 2.14
N GLN A 7 -3.53 -21.36 3.35
CA GLN A 7 -4.26 -20.49 4.26
C GLN A 7 -3.26 -19.58 4.98
N VAL A 8 -3.50 -18.28 4.90
CA VAL A 8 -2.67 -17.25 5.55
C VAL A 8 -3.39 -16.75 6.80
N TYR A 9 -2.63 -16.59 7.89
CA TYR A 9 -3.07 -16.00 9.15
C TYR A 9 -2.14 -14.84 9.48
N ILE A 10 -2.69 -13.64 9.69
CA ILE A 10 -1.90 -12.44 10.03
C ILE A 10 -2.50 -11.77 11.26
N HIS A 11 -1.70 -11.67 12.31
CA HIS A 11 -2.07 -10.98 13.54
C HIS A 11 -1.66 -9.51 13.45
N VAL A 12 -2.65 -8.63 13.41
CA VAL A 12 -2.44 -7.18 13.43
C VAL A 12 -2.68 -6.69 14.84
N HIS A 13 -1.60 -6.27 15.49
CA HIS A 13 -1.62 -5.66 16.82
C HIS A 13 -1.61 -4.15 16.67
N ASN A 14 -2.71 -3.47 17.03
CA ASN A 14 -2.74 -2.02 16.96
C ASN A 14 -2.01 -1.44 18.19
N GLN A 15 -0.82 -0.88 17.96
CA GLN A 15 0.00 -0.24 19.00
C GLN A 15 -0.04 1.30 18.94
N LEU A 16 -0.93 1.87 18.13
CA LEU A 16 -1.19 3.31 18.15
C LEU A 16 -1.80 3.70 19.51
N MET A 17 -1.49 4.92 19.97
CA MET A 17 -1.91 5.37 21.29
C MET A 17 -3.42 5.69 21.36
N THR A 18 -3.94 6.33 20.31
CA THR A 18 -5.31 6.86 20.26
C THR A 18 -6.09 6.34 19.07
N ASP A 19 -5.39 6.02 17.99
CA ASP A 19 -6.04 5.81 16.70
C ASP A 19 -6.36 4.34 16.51
N SER A 20 -7.53 4.10 15.92
CA SER A 20 -7.88 2.76 15.43
C SER A 20 -7.18 2.48 14.10
N ALA A 21 -7.07 1.21 13.71
CA ALA A 21 -6.46 0.83 12.44
C ALA A 21 -7.23 -0.33 11.79
N THR A 22 -7.11 -0.48 10.48
CA THR A 22 -7.47 -1.71 9.76
C THR A 22 -6.40 -1.99 8.71
N ILE A 23 -6.32 -3.22 8.19
CA ILE A 23 -5.42 -3.57 7.09
C ILE A 23 -6.23 -4.24 5.99
N HIS A 24 -6.26 -3.62 4.82
CA HIS A 24 -6.82 -4.21 3.61
C HIS A 24 -5.73 -4.92 2.80
N TRP A 25 -6.09 -6.06 2.20
CA TRP A 25 -5.20 -6.92 1.41
C TRP A 25 -5.51 -6.73 -0.07
N HIS A 26 -4.96 -5.68 -0.65
CA HIS A 26 -5.31 -5.21 -1.99
C HIS A 26 -5.09 -6.29 -3.06
N GLY A 27 -6.19 -6.67 -3.71
CA GLY A 27 -6.23 -7.69 -4.77
C GLY A 27 -6.46 -9.13 -4.27
N ILE A 28 -6.51 -9.35 -2.95
CA ILE A 28 -6.91 -10.66 -2.40
C ILE A 28 -8.43 -10.77 -2.40
N ASN A 29 -8.96 -11.83 -3.03
CA ASN A 29 -10.39 -11.97 -3.30
C ASN A 29 -11.25 -12.46 -2.12
N MET A 30 -10.63 -12.72 -0.96
CA MET A 30 -11.27 -13.24 0.27
C MET A 30 -12.09 -14.53 0.10
N LYS A 31 -11.88 -15.28 -0.98
CA LYS A 31 -12.47 -16.61 -1.17
C LYS A 31 -11.73 -17.65 -0.35
N GLY A 32 -12.39 -18.79 -0.16
CA GLY A 32 -11.79 -19.96 0.47
C GLY A 32 -10.75 -20.61 -0.42
N ILE A 33 -10.17 -21.69 0.09
CA ILE A 33 -9.16 -22.49 -0.61
C ILE A 33 -9.65 -22.89 -2.00
N ASN A 34 -8.79 -22.78 -3.02
CA ASN A 34 -9.09 -23.05 -4.43
C ASN A 34 -10.24 -22.20 -4.98
N ASN A 35 -10.30 -20.92 -4.58
CA ASN A 35 -11.32 -19.96 -4.99
C ASN A 35 -12.77 -20.39 -4.68
N THR A 36 -12.96 -21.21 -3.64
CA THR A 36 -14.29 -21.69 -3.26
C THR A 36 -15.03 -20.68 -2.39
N ILE A 37 -16.37 -20.77 -2.35
CA ILE A 37 -17.19 -19.98 -1.42
C ILE A 37 -17.14 -20.57 -0.01
N SER A 38 -17.01 -21.90 0.09
CA SER A 38 -16.81 -22.58 1.37
C SER A 38 -15.47 -22.16 1.99
N GLY A 39 -15.49 -21.67 3.23
CA GLY A 39 -14.29 -21.13 3.87
C GLY A 39 -13.87 -19.74 3.36
N ALA A 40 -14.72 -19.03 2.61
CA ALA A 40 -14.51 -17.62 2.31
C ALA A 40 -14.50 -16.78 3.60
N THR A 41 -13.71 -15.71 3.57
CA THR A 41 -13.37 -14.88 4.73
C THR A 41 -13.59 -13.40 4.44
N PRO A 42 -14.79 -12.98 3.97
CA PRO A 42 -15.03 -11.57 3.62
C PRO A 42 -14.82 -10.62 4.81
N TRP A 43 -15.01 -11.10 6.04
CA TRP A 43 -14.76 -10.36 7.27
C TRP A 43 -13.27 -10.04 7.53
N SER A 44 -12.35 -10.67 6.78
CA SER A 44 -10.90 -10.38 6.83
C SER A 44 -10.45 -9.34 5.80
N ASP A 45 -11.37 -8.74 5.03
CA ASP A 45 -11.03 -7.81 3.97
C ASP A 45 -10.43 -6.48 4.45
N GLY A 46 -10.66 -6.07 5.71
CA GLY A 46 -9.97 -4.89 6.26
C GLY A 46 -10.63 -3.54 5.99
N VAL A 47 -11.83 -3.50 5.43
CA VAL A 47 -12.55 -2.25 5.15
C VAL A 47 -13.38 -1.86 6.38
N PRO A 48 -13.05 -0.76 7.07
CA PRO A 48 -13.72 -0.37 8.30
C PRO A 48 -15.19 -0.05 8.02
N TYR A 49 -16.07 -0.47 8.92
CA TYR A 49 -17.53 -0.29 8.85
C TYR A 49 -18.24 -0.99 7.68
N VAL A 50 -17.50 -1.73 6.86
CA VAL A 50 -18.05 -2.58 5.79
C VAL A 50 -17.84 -4.05 6.13
N THR A 51 -16.59 -4.48 6.28
CA THR A 51 -16.26 -5.90 6.52
C THR A 51 -15.83 -6.16 7.96
N GLN A 52 -15.38 -5.15 8.68
CA GLN A 52 -15.04 -5.24 10.10
C GLN A 52 -15.18 -3.92 10.85
N CYS A 53 -15.24 -3.99 12.17
CA CYS A 53 -14.97 -2.83 13.02
C CYS A 53 -13.47 -2.50 13.00
N PRO A 54 -13.08 -1.22 13.15
CA PRO A 54 -11.68 -0.85 13.34
C PRO A 54 -11.03 -1.53 14.55
N ILE A 55 -9.76 -1.88 14.43
CA ILE A 55 -8.95 -2.46 15.51
C ILE A 55 -8.60 -1.31 16.46
N LEU A 56 -9.14 -1.32 17.68
CA LEU A 56 -8.89 -0.26 18.67
C LEU A 56 -7.44 -0.28 19.19
N PRO A 57 -6.95 0.84 19.75
CA PRO A 57 -5.66 0.90 20.46
C PRO A 57 -5.48 -0.26 21.44
N GLY A 58 -4.33 -0.94 21.37
CA GLY A 58 -4.00 -2.10 22.20
C GLY A 58 -4.71 -3.41 21.82
N ALA A 59 -5.68 -3.37 20.89
CA ALA A 59 -6.39 -4.57 20.44
C ALA A 59 -5.63 -5.32 19.34
N THR A 60 -6.02 -6.57 19.13
CA THR A 60 -5.47 -7.44 18.09
C THR A 60 -6.60 -8.00 17.25
N PHE A 61 -6.41 -8.02 15.93
CA PHE A 61 -7.29 -8.73 15.01
C PHE A 61 -6.48 -9.71 14.18
N THR A 62 -7.04 -10.89 13.92
CA THR A 62 -6.41 -11.91 13.09
C THR A 62 -7.11 -11.97 11.75
N HIS A 63 -6.42 -11.51 10.71
CA HIS A 63 -6.88 -11.69 9.33
C HIS A 63 -6.58 -13.11 8.87
N VAL A 64 -7.52 -13.67 8.13
CA VAL A 64 -7.44 -15.03 7.59
C VAL A 64 -7.88 -14.97 6.13
N PHE A 65 -7.03 -15.39 5.20
CA PHE A 65 -7.41 -15.47 3.78
C PHE A 65 -6.63 -16.56 3.04
N ALA A 66 -7.19 -17.07 1.96
CA ALA A 66 -6.52 -18.04 1.10
C ALA A 66 -5.65 -17.32 0.06
N ALA A 67 -4.37 -17.66 0.01
CA ALA A 67 -3.49 -17.23 -1.07
C ALA A 67 -3.74 -18.11 -2.30
N ASN A 68 -4.80 -17.81 -3.06
CA ASN A 68 -5.28 -18.59 -4.21
C ASN A 68 -4.52 -18.32 -5.52
N GLU A 69 -3.89 -17.15 -5.64
CA GLU A 69 -3.29 -16.68 -6.88
C GLU A 69 -1.86 -16.21 -6.63
N ALA A 70 -0.92 -16.63 -7.47
CA ALA A 70 0.44 -16.12 -7.46
C ALA A 70 0.49 -14.76 -8.14
N GLY A 71 1.22 -13.80 -7.56
CA GLY A 71 1.24 -12.44 -8.05
C GLY A 71 1.97 -11.47 -7.13
N THR A 72 1.98 -10.22 -7.56
CA THR A 72 2.38 -9.07 -6.74
C THR A 72 1.12 -8.39 -6.27
N PHE A 73 0.86 -8.47 -4.97
CA PHE A 73 -0.19 -7.77 -4.27
C PHE A 73 0.45 -6.79 -3.29
N TRP A 74 -0.37 -6.12 -2.50
CA TRP A 74 0.08 -5.24 -1.44
C TRP A 74 -0.99 -5.17 -0.35
N TYR A 75 -0.60 -4.62 0.79
CA TYR A 75 -1.53 -4.30 1.87
C TYR A 75 -1.37 -2.84 2.25
N HIS A 76 -2.44 -2.25 2.76
CA HIS A 76 -2.41 -0.90 3.28
C HIS A 76 -3.48 -0.70 4.35
N SER A 77 -3.29 0.32 5.19
CA SER A 77 -4.40 0.74 6.03
C SER A 77 -5.55 1.21 5.17
N HIS A 78 -6.76 0.78 5.53
CA HIS A 78 -8.00 1.28 4.95
C HIS A 78 -8.74 2.20 5.92
N GLN A 79 -8.07 2.57 7.03
CA GLN A 79 -8.58 3.50 8.01
C GLN A 79 -8.03 4.90 7.76
N GLU A 80 -8.95 5.84 7.54
CA GLU A 80 -8.66 7.25 7.29
C GLU A 80 -7.51 7.46 6.27
N MET A 81 -6.53 8.30 6.62
CA MET A 81 -5.38 8.63 5.77
C MET A 81 -4.11 7.86 6.18
N GLN A 82 -4.23 6.83 7.03
CA GLN A 82 -3.05 6.13 7.56
C GLN A 82 -2.18 5.47 6.48
N LYS A 83 -2.75 5.09 5.33
CA LYS A 83 -1.96 4.65 4.16
C LYS A 83 -0.92 5.70 3.79
N MET A 84 -1.33 6.97 3.70
CA MET A 84 -0.43 8.06 3.32
C MET A 84 0.63 8.36 4.38
N ASP A 85 0.36 8.04 5.64
CA ASP A 85 1.36 8.12 6.72
C ASP A 85 2.38 6.97 6.69
N GLY A 86 2.34 6.12 5.66
CA GLY A 86 3.30 5.05 5.43
C GLY A 86 2.80 3.67 5.82
N LEU A 87 1.51 3.50 6.19
CA LEU A 87 0.97 2.21 6.59
C LEU A 87 0.57 1.39 5.35
N PHE A 88 1.57 0.84 4.67
CA PHE A 88 1.44 -0.08 3.55
C PHE A 88 2.67 -0.98 3.40
N GLY A 89 2.55 -2.02 2.58
CA GLY A 89 3.67 -2.87 2.20
C GLY A 89 3.31 -3.85 1.11
N ALA A 90 4.33 -4.48 0.53
CA ALA A 90 4.12 -5.49 -0.51
C ALA A 90 3.67 -6.83 0.07
N LEU A 91 2.82 -7.52 -0.69
CA LEU A 91 2.41 -8.90 -0.45
C LEU A 91 2.69 -9.70 -1.72
N VAL A 92 3.74 -10.51 -1.73
CA VAL A 92 4.12 -11.30 -2.91
C VAL A 92 3.79 -12.76 -2.68
N ILE A 93 2.93 -13.33 -3.52
CA ILE A 93 2.58 -14.76 -3.50
C ILE A 93 3.33 -15.42 -4.66
N TYR A 94 4.17 -16.40 -4.33
CA TYR A 94 4.98 -17.12 -5.30
C TYR A 94 4.29 -18.42 -5.75
N ASP A 95 4.47 -18.79 -7.02
CA ASP A 95 4.00 -20.09 -7.54
C ASP A 95 5.06 -21.16 -7.24
N PRO A 96 4.81 -22.11 -6.31
CA PRO A 96 5.79 -23.11 -5.94
C PRO A 96 6.16 -24.06 -7.11
N SER A 97 5.34 -24.10 -8.16
CA SER A 97 5.59 -24.94 -9.34
C SER A 97 6.51 -24.30 -10.39
N ARG A 98 6.89 -23.03 -10.21
CA ARG A 98 7.71 -22.29 -11.19
C ARG A 98 9.08 -21.94 -10.64
N THR A 99 10.07 -21.95 -11.52
CA THR A 99 11.36 -21.30 -11.25
C THR A 99 11.18 -19.79 -11.28
N HIS A 100 11.65 -19.10 -10.24
CA HIS A 100 11.55 -17.65 -10.14
C HIS A 100 12.87 -16.97 -10.50
N TYR A 101 12.80 -15.93 -11.33
CA TYR A 101 13.91 -14.99 -11.49
C TYR A 101 14.16 -14.25 -10.17
N PRO A 102 15.41 -13.84 -9.89
CA PRO A 102 15.68 -12.85 -8.86
C PRO A 102 14.78 -11.64 -9.08
N SER A 103 14.12 -11.15 -8.02
CA SER A 103 13.14 -10.08 -8.14
C SER A 103 13.38 -8.94 -7.17
N PHE A 104 13.08 -7.72 -7.62
CA PHE A 104 13.00 -6.53 -6.80
C PHE A 104 11.56 -6.07 -6.70
N THR A 105 11.11 -5.76 -5.48
CA THR A 105 9.85 -5.05 -5.28
C THR A 105 10.14 -3.56 -5.29
N VAL A 106 9.35 -2.82 -6.06
CA VAL A 106 9.48 -1.36 -6.21
C VAL A 106 8.14 -0.74 -5.84
N ILE A 107 8.09 -0.09 -4.69
CA ILE A 107 6.91 0.62 -4.21
C ILE A 107 7.16 2.12 -4.39
N ASN A 108 6.35 2.75 -5.23
CA ASN A 108 6.36 4.20 -5.39
C ASN A 108 5.27 4.81 -4.49
N THR A 109 5.59 5.93 -3.85
CA THR A 109 4.63 6.70 -3.06
C THR A 109 4.94 8.18 -3.21
N ASP A 110 3.89 8.98 -3.26
CA ASP A 110 3.98 10.41 -2.97
C ASP A 110 4.15 10.58 -1.45
N TRP A 111 4.79 11.66 -1.04
CA TRP A 111 5.13 11.88 0.37
C TRP A 111 5.05 13.35 0.74
N MET A 112 4.43 13.61 1.88
CA MET A 112 4.35 14.92 2.50
C MET A 112 5.16 14.93 3.79
N GLN A 113 5.78 16.05 4.11
CA GLN A 113 6.49 16.23 5.39
C GLN A 113 5.52 16.33 6.58
N VAL A 114 4.25 16.65 6.31
CA VAL A 114 3.19 16.71 7.31
C VAL A 114 2.38 15.41 7.24
N GLY A 115 2.10 14.81 8.40
CA GLY A 115 1.28 13.60 8.47
C GLY A 115 -0.09 13.82 7.82
N ALA A 116 -0.48 12.90 6.95
CA ALA A 116 -1.71 12.95 6.18
C ALA A 116 -2.95 12.81 7.06
N THR A 117 -2.90 12.01 8.12
CA THR A 117 -3.98 11.92 9.12
C THR A 117 -4.13 13.24 9.88
N TYR A 118 -3.01 13.88 10.23
CA TYR A 118 -3.04 15.23 10.80
C TYR A 118 -3.59 16.25 9.80
N TYR A 119 -3.18 16.17 8.53
CA TYR A 119 -3.64 17.05 7.46
C TYR A 119 -5.16 16.94 7.24
N ALA A 120 -5.71 15.72 7.18
CA ALA A 120 -7.14 15.50 7.00
C ALA A 120 -7.98 15.93 8.21
N SER A 121 -7.45 15.80 9.42
CA SER A 121 -8.13 16.24 10.64
C SER A 121 -8.10 17.76 10.86
N ASN A 122 -7.20 18.48 10.18
CA ASN A 122 -7.03 19.93 10.33
C ASN A 122 -7.54 20.71 9.11
N TYR A 123 -8.83 21.07 9.16
CA TYR A 123 -9.58 21.80 8.13
C TYR A 123 -8.85 23.03 7.54
N ASN A 124 -8.14 23.80 8.36
CA ASN A 124 -7.43 25.01 7.92
C ASN A 124 -6.17 24.68 7.08
N TYR A 125 -5.48 23.58 7.36
CA TYR A 125 -4.27 23.19 6.64
C TYR A 125 -4.60 22.63 5.25
N PHE A 126 -5.73 21.93 5.14
CA PHE A 126 -6.24 21.41 3.87
C PHE A 126 -6.56 22.53 2.87
N ASN A 127 -7.17 23.61 3.34
CA ASN A 127 -7.49 24.78 2.52
C ASN A 127 -6.25 25.57 2.10
N ILE A 128 -5.16 25.56 2.88
CA ILE A 128 -3.91 26.28 2.54
C ILE A 128 -3.17 25.61 1.37
N ARG A 129 -3.16 24.26 1.32
CA ARG A 129 -2.54 23.51 0.20
C ARG A 129 -3.49 23.26 -0.99
N THR A 130 -4.80 23.51 -0.83
CA THR A 130 -5.79 23.48 -1.92
C THR A 130 -6.58 24.80 -2.06
N PRO A 131 -5.90 25.97 -2.17
CA PRO A 131 -6.52 27.29 -1.98
C PRO A 131 -7.62 27.65 -2.98
N ASN A 132 -7.70 26.93 -4.10
CA ASN A 132 -8.68 27.18 -5.18
C ASN A 132 -9.95 26.33 -5.07
N TYR A 133 -10.09 25.49 -4.05
CA TYR A 133 -11.22 24.57 -3.94
C TYR A 133 -12.00 24.83 -2.63
N GLY A 134 -13.34 24.82 -2.71
CA GLY A 134 -14.24 25.18 -1.62
C GLY A 134 -14.22 24.25 -0.39
N PRO A 135 -15.10 24.48 0.62
CA PRO A 135 -15.13 23.74 1.87
C PRO A 135 -15.28 22.21 1.70
N ILE A 136 -14.69 21.44 2.61
CA ILE A 136 -14.55 19.96 2.53
C ILE A 136 -15.91 19.23 2.43
N GLN A 137 -16.97 19.80 2.99
CA GLN A 137 -18.32 19.22 3.02
C GLN A 137 -18.96 19.03 1.64
N GLU A 138 -18.53 19.77 0.62
CA GLU A 138 -19.06 19.65 -0.75
C GLU A 138 -18.30 18.62 -1.61
N ARG A 139 -17.18 18.08 -1.12
CA ARG A 139 -16.23 17.28 -1.93
C ARG A 139 -16.45 15.76 -1.87
N TYR A 140 -17.23 15.26 -0.90
CA TYR A 140 -17.49 13.82 -0.73
C TYR A 140 -18.47 13.21 -1.77
N ALA A 141 -18.87 13.96 -2.80
CA ALA A 141 -19.84 13.55 -3.81
C ALA A 141 -19.28 13.58 -5.25
N GLY A 142 -18.10 13.00 -5.47
CA GLY A 142 -17.55 12.83 -6.83
C GLY A 142 -17.06 14.11 -7.50
N VAL A 143 -16.50 15.04 -6.70
CA VAL A 143 -15.88 16.26 -7.20
C VAL A 143 -14.37 16.02 -7.32
N ASP A 144 -13.81 16.23 -8.52
CA ASP A 144 -12.36 16.23 -8.78
C ASP A 144 -11.70 17.39 -8.03
N ALA A 145 -11.34 17.17 -6.78
CA ALA A 145 -10.48 18.05 -6.03
C ALA A 145 -9.05 17.49 -6.06
N PRO A 146 -8.05 18.24 -6.52
CA PRO A 146 -6.68 17.78 -6.51
C PRO A 146 -6.25 17.50 -5.07
N GLY A 147 -5.59 16.36 -4.88
CA GLY A 147 -4.93 16.01 -3.64
C GLY A 147 -3.86 17.04 -3.25
N PRO A 148 -3.37 16.99 -2.01
CA PRO A 148 -2.26 17.84 -1.61
C PRO A 148 -1.01 17.54 -2.45
N TYR A 149 -0.29 18.59 -2.84
CA TYR A 149 0.99 18.44 -3.52
C TYR A 149 2.01 17.71 -2.61
N ALA A 150 2.61 16.65 -3.15
CA ALA A 150 3.70 15.93 -2.52
C ALA A 150 4.94 16.84 -2.36
N ASP A 151 5.62 16.73 -1.23
CA ASP A 151 6.92 17.39 -1.03
C ASP A 151 8.04 16.52 -1.65
N SER A 152 7.89 15.19 -1.65
CA SER A 152 8.82 14.26 -2.30
C SER A 152 8.05 13.08 -2.89
N HIS A 153 8.64 12.43 -3.89
CA HIS A 153 8.26 11.06 -4.25
C HIS A 153 9.32 10.11 -3.69
N LEU A 154 8.88 8.94 -3.22
CA LEU A 154 9.73 7.92 -2.65
C LEU A 154 9.67 6.65 -3.48
N VAL A 155 10.83 6.02 -3.66
CA VAL A 155 10.95 4.65 -4.16
C VAL A 155 11.43 3.79 -3.00
N ASN A 156 10.66 2.76 -2.64
CA ASN A 156 10.92 1.91 -1.46
C ASN A 156 11.21 2.71 -0.17
N GLY A 157 10.46 3.80 0.02
CA GLY A 157 10.60 4.69 1.19
C GLY A 157 11.78 5.66 1.14
N ARG A 158 12.49 5.76 0.00
CA ARG A 158 13.63 6.68 -0.17
C ARG A 158 13.33 7.75 -1.22
N GLY A 159 13.56 9.01 -0.88
CA GLY A 159 13.41 10.15 -1.77
C GLY A 159 14.13 11.38 -1.24
N ARG A 160 14.03 12.50 -1.96
CA ARG A 160 14.74 13.74 -1.64
C ARG A 160 13.80 14.94 -1.72
N PHE A 161 13.86 15.76 -0.69
CA PHE A 161 13.28 17.11 -0.64
C PHE A 161 14.20 17.97 0.22
N ASN A 162 14.89 18.93 -0.41
CA ASN A 162 15.92 19.77 0.22
C ASN A 162 16.92 19.00 1.09
N ASN A 163 17.34 17.81 0.65
CA ASN A 163 18.26 16.96 1.39
C ASN A 163 19.14 16.11 0.45
N THR A 164 20.10 15.39 1.04
CA THR A 164 21.06 14.52 0.33
C THR A 164 20.89 13.04 0.69
N ALA A 165 19.70 12.62 1.11
CA ALA A 165 19.45 11.25 1.50
C ALA A 165 19.80 10.27 0.36
N PRO A 166 20.27 9.05 0.69
CA PRO A 166 20.52 8.03 -0.31
C PRO A 166 19.22 7.61 -0.99
N LEU A 167 19.25 7.54 -2.31
CA LEU A 167 18.15 7.00 -3.11
C LEU A 167 18.19 5.48 -3.12
N GLU A 168 17.06 4.87 -3.47
CA GLU A 168 17.00 3.43 -3.71
C GLU A 168 17.86 3.06 -4.93
N VAL A 169 18.65 2.00 -4.80
CA VAL A 169 19.52 1.49 -5.86
C VAL A 169 19.37 -0.02 -5.97
N HIS A 170 18.86 -0.48 -7.11
CA HIS A 170 18.82 -1.90 -7.44
C HIS A 170 20.06 -2.26 -8.26
N ARG A 171 20.92 -3.11 -7.68
CA ARG A 171 22.13 -3.60 -8.35
C ARG A 171 21.82 -4.90 -9.09
N VAL A 172 22.15 -4.94 -10.37
CA VAL A 172 21.93 -6.07 -11.26
C VAL A 172 23.25 -6.54 -11.85
N GLU A 173 23.33 -7.84 -12.17
CA GLU A 173 24.45 -8.41 -12.91
C GLU A 173 24.13 -8.42 -14.40
N GLN A 174 25.13 -8.06 -15.21
CA GLN A 174 25.01 -8.10 -16.66
C GLN A 174 24.70 -9.53 -17.14
N GLY A 175 23.81 -9.66 -18.13
CA GLY A 175 23.43 -10.94 -18.71
C GLY A 175 22.44 -11.76 -17.87
N ARG A 176 22.00 -11.27 -16.71
CA ARG A 176 20.93 -11.90 -15.93
C ARG A 176 19.57 -11.25 -16.18
N VAL A 177 18.52 -12.06 -16.05
CA VAL A 177 17.13 -11.62 -16.10
C VAL A 177 16.61 -11.40 -14.69
N TYR A 178 15.96 -10.26 -14.47
CA TYR A 178 15.36 -9.87 -13.20
C TYR A 178 13.89 -9.54 -13.38
N LEU A 179 13.07 -9.86 -12.38
CA LEU A 179 11.67 -9.44 -12.31
C LEU A 179 11.54 -8.21 -11.41
N PHE A 180 11.07 -7.08 -11.95
CA PHE A 180 10.70 -5.92 -11.16
C PHE A 180 9.19 -5.93 -10.89
N ARG A 181 8.82 -5.87 -9.60
CA ARG A 181 7.43 -5.93 -9.12
C ARG A 181 7.01 -4.53 -8.68
N PHE A 182 6.36 -3.79 -9.57
CA PHE A 182 5.95 -2.42 -9.31
C PHE A 182 4.62 -2.36 -8.56
N ILE A 183 4.56 -1.51 -7.52
CA ILE A 183 3.36 -1.16 -6.76
C ILE A 183 3.30 0.37 -6.72
N ASN A 184 2.19 0.94 -7.16
CA ASN A 184 1.87 2.34 -6.86
C ASN A 184 1.09 2.36 -5.54
N ALA A 185 1.73 2.85 -4.47
CA ALA A 185 1.11 3.06 -3.16
C ALA A 185 0.76 4.53 -2.91
N GLY A 186 0.92 5.38 -3.92
CA GLY A 186 0.61 6.80 -3.85
C GLY A 186 -0.84 7.11 -3.48
N PHE A 187 -1.06 8.36 -3.11
CA PHE A 187 -2.35 8.92 -2.85
C PHE A 187 -3.05 9.36 -4.14
N ASP A 188 -2.39 10.21 -4.92
CA ASP A 188 -3.00 10.89 -6.08
C ASP A 188 -2.09 10.88 -7.31
N ASP A 189 -0.80 10.54 -7.15
CA ASP A 189 0.16 10.59 -8.25
C ASP A 189 0.22 9.31 -9.10
N GLU A 190 0.33 9.53 -10.42
CA GLU A 190 0.62 8.51 -11.42
C GLU A 190 2.11 8.49 -11.78
N TYR A 191 2.67 7.29 -11.98
CA TYR A 191 4.10 7.12 -12.22
C TYR A 191 4.38 6.47 -13.58
N GLY A 192 5.17 7.16 -14.40
CA GLY A 192 5.84 6.56 -15.55
C GLY A 192 7.14 5.86 -15.12
N VAL A 193 7.32 4.60 -15.52
CA VAL A 193 8.54 3.84 -15.23
C VAL A 193 9.44 3.83 -16.47
N CYS A 194 10.68 4.28 -16.30
CA CYS A 194 11.72 4.17 -17.32
C CYS A 194 13.01 3.61 -16.71
N THR A 195 13.81 2.91 -17.52
CA THR A 195 15.12 2.43 -17.12
C THR A 195 16.18 3.27 -17.82
N MET A 196 17.15 3.77 -17.05
CA MET A 196 18.34 4.41 -17.59
C MET A 196 19.54 3.55 -17.20
N HIS A 197 20.30 3.10 -18.21
CA HIS A 197 21.50 2.29 -18.01
C HIS A 197 22.69 3.21 -17.74
N SER A 198 23.36 3.04 -16.59
CA SER A 198 24.66 3.65 -16.34
C SER A 198 25.66 2.57 -15.98
N GLU A 199 26.73 2.44 -16.75
CA GLU A 199 27.82 1.52 -16.46
C GLU A 199 28.76 2.16 -15.43
N SER A 200 28.97 1.52 -14.29
CA SER A 200 30.09 1.85 -13.43
C SER A 200 31.37 1.38 -14.14
N LYS A 201 32.23 2.33 -14.50
CA LYS A 201 33.60 2.05 -14.98
C LYS A 201 34.41 1.29 -13.94
#